data_AF-A0A9D5NE97-F1
#
_entry.id   AF-A0A9D5NE97-F1
#
_cell.length_a   1.000
_cell.length_b   1.000
_cell.length_c   1.000
_cell.angle_alpha   90.00
_cell.angle_beta   90.00
_cell.angle_gamma   90.00
#
_symmetry.space_group_name_H-M   'P 1'
#
loop_
_entity.id
_entity.type
_entity.pdbx_description
1 polymer ?
#
loop_
_entity_poly.entity_id
_entity_poly.type
_entity_poly.pdbx_seq_one_letter_code
_entity_poly.pdbx_strand_id
1 'polypeptide(L)'
;MITKVLSGALDGRIGRDLITDGGSMVWTSIKNGLIRQYKQGPSSKFFNNKENVRVEGVLHLLKERKTEEEILSFLQKFGWLIDDLDVKVYSANFKPCK
;
A
#
# COMPACT_ATOMS: atom_id res chain seq x y z
N MET A 1 -9.50 9.81 13.37
CA MET A 1 -9.08 8.82 12.35
C MET A 1 -8.56 9.48 11.07
N ILE A 2 -9.36 10.26 10.34
CA ILE A 2 -8.88 11.03 9.17
C ILE A 2 -7.73 11.97 9.56
N THR A 3 -7.89 12.66 10.69
CA THR A 3 -6.85 13.52 11.28
C THR A 3 -5.53 12.78 11.52
N LYS A 4 -5.58 11.50 11.93
CA LYS A 4 -4.38 10.65 12.09
C LYS A 4 -3.70 10.36 10.74
N VAL A 5 -4.49 10.06 9.70
CA VAL A 5 -3.99 9.90 8.33
C VAL A 5 -3.30 11.18 7.86
N LEU A 6 -3.99 12.32 7.94
CA LEU A 6 -3.47 13.63 7.50
C LEU A 6 -2.24 14.08 8.29
N SER A 7 -2.18 13.76 9.59
CA SER A 7 -1.01 14.05 10.44
C SER A 7 0.22 13.19 10.14
N GLY A 8 0.08 12.15 9.31
CA GLY A 8 1.14 11.18 9.03
C GLY A 8 1.35 10.14 10.12
N ALA A 9 0.52 10.13 11.18
CA ALA A 9 0.61 9.14 12.26
C ALA A 9 0.37 7.69 11.80
N LEU A 10 -0.25 7.52 10.62
CA LEU A 10 -0.50 6.22 10.00
C LEU A 10 0.40 5.95 8.79
N ASP A 11 1.47 6.72 8.62
CA ASP A 11 2.42 6.53 7.52
C ASP A 11 3.13 5.18 7.64
N GLY A 12 3.19 4.46 6.52
CA GLY A 12 3.74 3.11 6.51
C GLY A 12 3.13 2.22 5.44
N ARG A 13 3.64 0.99 5.34
CA ARG A 13 3.06 -0.05 4.47
C ARG A 13 1.80 -0.63 5.12
N ILE A 14 0.77 -0.81 4.31
CA ILE A 14 -0.51 -1.36 4.73
C ILE A 14 -0.56 -2.82 4.32
N GLY A 15 -0.74 -3.71 5.29
CA GLY A 15 -0.84 -5.15 5.04
C GLY A 15 0.45 -5.75 4.46
N ARG A 16 0.30 -6.85 3.72
CA ARG A 16 1.40 -7.59 3.10
C ARG A 16 1.58 -7.18 1.63
N ASP A 17 2.82 -7.13 1.19
CA ASP A 17 3.16 -6.94 -0.22
C ASP A 17 2.64 -8.12 -1.06
N LEU A 18 2.03 -7.82 -2.21
CA LEU A 18 1.51 -8.80 -3.14
C LEU A 18 2.50 -9.01 -4.28
N ILE A 19 3.06 -10.21 -4.37
CA ILE A 19 3.92 -10.60 -5.48
C ILE A 19 3.04 -11.31 -6.50
N THR A 20 2.99 -10.77 -7.72
CA THR A 20 2.30 -11.40 -8.86
C THR A 20 3.16 -12.53 -9.43
N ASP A 21 2.53 -13.51 -10.09
CA ASP A 21 3.25 -14.62 -10.75
C ASP A 21 4.31 -14.15 -11.77
N GLY A 22 4.10 -12.97 -12.37
CA GLY A 22 5.06 -12.32 -13.26
C GLY A 22 6.22 -11.61 -12.54
N GLY A 23 6.44 -11.83 -11.24
CA GLY A 23 7.53 -11.25 -10.46
C GLY A 23 7.39 -9.77 -10.12
N SER A 24 6.27 -9.14 -10.48
CA SER A 24 5.97 -7.76 -10.06
C SER A 24 5.50 -7.71 -8.60
N MET A 25 5.92 -6.69 -7.86
CA MET A 25 5.51 -6.46 -6.46
C MET A 25 4.52 -5.31 -6.40
N VAL A 26 3.38 -5.50 -5.76
CA VAL A 26 2.34 -4.50 -5.54
C VAL A 26 2.17 -4.28 -4.05
N TRP A 27 2.25 -3.03 -3.61
CA TRP A 27 2.00 -2.68 -2.21
C TRP A 27 1.22 -1.38 -2.11
N THR A 28 0.59 -1.18 -0.95
CA THR A 28 -0.11 0.06 -0.63
C THR A 28 0.56 0.68 0.58
N SER A 29 0.79 1.99 0.55
CA SER A 29 1.34 2.73 1.67
C SER A 29 0.63 4.05 1.88
N ILE A 30 0.57 4.49 3.13
CA ILE A 30 0.19 5.85 3.49
C ILE A 30 1.47 6.67 3.59
N LYS A 31 1.49 7.84 2.97
CA LYS A 31 2.60 8.79 3.07
C LYS A 31 2.07 10.21 3.06
N ASN A 32 2.35 10.99 4.10
CA ASN A 32 1.91 12.39 4.25
C ASN A 32 0.39 12.55 4.03
N GLY A 33 -0.42 11.65 4.61
CA GLY A 33 -1.87 11.67 4.45
C GLY A 33 -2.41 11.22 3.09
N LEU A 34 -1.54 10.75 2.19
CA LEU A 34 -1.91 10.21 0.89
C LEU A 34 -1.81 8.70 0.89
N ILE A 35 -2.90 8.01 0.50
CA ILE A 35 -2.87 6.56 0.29
C ILE A 35 -2.46 6.31 -1.15
N ARG A 36 -1.32 5.64 -1.34
CA ARG A 36 -0.75 5.33 -2.65
C ARG A 36 -0.57 3.83 -2.82
N GLN A 37 -1.00 3.33 -3.96
CA GLN A 37 -0.73 1.97 -4.41
C GLN A 37 0.38 2.01 -5.45
N TYR A 38 1.40 1.20 -5.23
CA TYR A 38 2.57 1.09 -6.07
C TYR A 38 2.62 -0.30 -6.70
N LYS A 39 3.18 -0.37 -7.89
CA LYS A 39 3.56 -1.60 -8.58
C LYS A 39 5.00 -1.45 -9.06
N GLN A 40 5.89 -2.30 -8.58
CA GLN A 40 7.22 -2.46 -9.11
C GLN A 40 7.22 -3.64 -10.08
N GLY A 41 7.72 -3.42 -11.30
CA GLY A 41 7.89 -4.49 -12.28
C GLY A 41 8.86 -5.58 -11.82
N PRO A 42 9.00 -6.68 -12.59
CA PRO A 42 9.95 -7.73 -12.25
C PRO A 42 11.37 -7.18 -12.22
N SER A 43 12.14 -7.57 -11.18
CA SER A 43 13.56 -7.26 -11.13
C SER A 43 14.33 -8.23 -12.03
N SER A 44 15.19 -7.70 -12.89
CA SER A 44 16.06 -8.51 -13.75
C SER A 44 17.44 -8.64 -13.12
N LYS A 45 18.05 -9.82 -13.26
CA LYS A 45 19.46 -10.05 -12.89
C LYS A 45 20.23 -10.46 -14.14
N PHE A 46 21.36 -9.83 -14.37
CA PHE A 46 22.27 -10.24 -15.45
C PHE A 46 23.72 -10.18 -14.97
N PHE A 47 24.55 -11.04 -15.56
CA PHE A 47 25.97 -11.11 -15.24
C PHE A 47 26.75 -10.21 -16.21
N ASN A 48 27.40 -9.16 -15.70
CA ASN A 48 28.15 -8.21 -16.54
C ASN A 48 29.63 -8.60 -16.68
N ASN A 49 29.93 -9.89 -16.88
CA ASN A 49 31.29 -10.46 -17.00
C ASN A 49 32.26 -10.16 -15.82
N LYS A 50 31.77 -9.56 -14.74
CA LYS A 50 32.49 -9.33 -13.47
C LYS A 50 31.62 -9.69 -12.28
N GLU A 51 30.38 -9.20 -12.26
CA GLU A 51 29.45 -9.40 -11.14
C GLU A 51 28.00 -9.58 -11.63
N ASN A 52 27.17 -10.17 -10.77
CA ASN A 52 25.72 -10.24 -10.96
C ASN A 52 25.09 -8.90 -10.57
N VAL A 53 24.64 -8.15 -11.56
CA VAL A 53 23.94 -6.88 -11.37
C VAL A 53 22.44 -7.17 -11.28
N ARG A 54 21.79 -6.64 -10.24
CA ARG A 54 20.34 -6.63 -10.10
C ARG A 54 19.81 -5.27 -10.51
N VAL A 55 18.95 -5.25 -11.52
CA VAL A 55 18.19 -4.06 -11.92
C VAL A 55 16.78 -4.18 -11.34
N GLU A 56 16.40 -3.17 -10.56
CA GLU A 56 15.04 -3.07 -10.05
C GLU A 56 14.07 -2.80 -11.20
N GLY A 57 12.89 -3.42 -11.13
CA GLY A 57 11.84 -3.18 -12.11
C GLY A 57 11.29 -1.76 -12.00
N VAL A 58 10.66 -1.28 -13.07
CA VAL A 58 10.07 0.05 -13.15
C VAL A 58 9.00 0.21 -12.07
N LEU A 59 9.08 1.31 -11.31
CA LEU A 59 8.08 1.68 -10.30
C LEU A 59 6.94 2.46 -10.97
N HIS A 60 5.72 1.95 -10.82
CA HIS A 60 4.49 2.59 -11.26
C HIS A 60 3.62 2.95 -10.06
N LEU A 61 3.12 4.19 -10.05
CA LEU A 61 2.04 4.61 -9.16
C LEU A 61 0.71 4.18 -9.80
N LEU A 62 0.06 3.17 -9.24
CA LEU A 62 -1.20 2.65 -9.78
C LEU A 62 -2.40 3.52 -9.41
N LYS A 63 -2.45 3.92 -8.14
CA LYS A 63 -3.57 4.68 -7.62
C LYS A 63 -3.11 5.57 -6.50
N GLU A 64 -3.55 6.82 -6.54
CA GLU A 64 -3.39 7.79 -5.47
C GLU A 64 -4.78 8.21 -5.02
N ARG A 65 -4.99 8.24 -3.70
CA ARG A 65 -6.21 8.76 -3.09
C ARG A 65 -5.84 9.98 -2.27
N LYS A 66 -6.54 11.08 -2.52
CA LYS A 66 -6.26 12.39 -1.88
C LYS A 66 -7.45 12.91 -1.10
N THR A 67 -8.68 12.65 -1.56
CA THR A 67 -9.86 13.24 -0.95
C THR A 67 -10.28 12.46 0.29
N GLU A 68 -10.94 13.13 1.24
CA GLU A 68 -11.43 12.48 2.46
C GLU A 68 -12.38 11.32 2.15
N GLU A 69 -13.25 11.45 1.15
CA GLU A 69 -14.17 10.40 0.72
C GLU A 69 -13.45 9.15 0.23
N GLU A 70 -12.38 9.33 -0.57
CA GLU A 70 -11.56 8.22 -1.05
C GLU A 70 -10.79 7.54 0.08
N ILE A 71 -10.28 8.35 1.02
CA ILE A 71 -9.58 7.87 2.22
C ILE A 71 -10.54 7.06 3.09
N LEU A 72 -11.74 7.57 3.36
CA LEU A 72 -12.78 6.89 4.13
C LEU A 72 -13.20 5.58 3.46
N SER A 73 -13.47 5.59 2.16
CA SER A 73 -13.83 4.38 1.41
C SER A 73 -12.71 3.32 1.45
N PHE A 74 -11.45 3.76 1.40
CA PHE A 74 -10.31 2.86 1.56
C PHE A 74 -10.25 2.26 2.97
N LEU A 75 -10.37 3.07 4.01
CA LEU A 75 -10.30 2.62 5.40
C LEU A 75 -11.48 1.73 5.77
N GLN A 76 -12.64 1.95 5.18
CA GLN A 76 -13.80 1.08 5.32
C GLN A 76 -13.46 -0.35 4.86
N LYS A 77 -12.86 -0.49 3.68
CA LYS A 77 -12.54 -1.78 3.04
C LYS A 77 -11.28 -2.45 3.59
N PHE A 78 -10.25 -1.66 3.87
CA PHE A 78 -8.89 -2.12 4.17
C PHE A 78 -8.37 -1.69 5.55
N GLY A 79 -9.15 -0.97 6.35
CA GLY A 79 -8.71 -0.49 7.66
C GLY A 79 -8.32 -1.61 8.62
N TRP A 80 -8.91 -2.80 8.48
CA TRP A 80 -8.50 -3.98 9.23
C TRP A 80 -7.06 -4.47 8.97
N LEU A 81 -6.38 -3.97 7.92
CA LEU A 81 -4.97 -4.25 7.61
C LEU A 81 -4.00 -3.22 8.23
N ILE A 82 -4.51 -2.12 8.78
CA ILE A 82 -3.69 -1.07 9.41
C ILE A 82 -3.58 -1.38 10.89
N ASP A 83 -2.39 -1.25 11.46
CA ASP A 83 -2.15 -1.50 12.88
C ASP A 83 -2.52 -0.31 13.77
N ASP A 84 -3.76 0.18 13.65
CA ASP A 84 -4.34 1.20 14.52
C ASP A 84 -5.73 0.77 14.99
N LEU A 85 -5.98 0.90 16.29
CA LEU A 85 -7.22 0.42 16.92
C LEU A 85 -8.45 1.16 16.39
N ASP A 86 -8.38 2.49 16.23
CA ASP A 86 -9.52 3.29 15.75
C ASP A 86 -9.88 2.91 14.31
N VAL A 87 -8.86 2.69 13.47
CA VAL A 87 -9.05 2.29 12.07
C VAL A 87 -9.64 0.87 11.97
N LYS A 88 -9.18 -0.06 12.81
CA LYS A 88 -9.72 -1.43 12.87
C LYS A 88 -11.18 -1.44 13.31
N VAL A 89 -11.52 -0.69 14.37
CA VAL A 89 -12.90 -0.55 14.87
C VAL A 89 -13.80 0.08 13.82
N TYR A 90 -13.34 1.14 13.15
CA TYR A 90 -14.09 1.75 12.07
C TYR A 90 -14.37 0.77 10.93
N SER A 91 -13.35 0.05 10.45
CA SER A 91 -13.52 -0.94 9.37
C SER A 91 -14.45 -2.09 9.78
N ALA A 92 -14.43 -2.50 11.05
CA ALA A 92 -15.29 -3.57 11.55
C ALA A 92 -16.79 -3.25 11.43
N ASN A 93 -17.19 -1.98 11.63
CA ASN A 93 -18.60 -1.56 11.51
C ASN A 93 -19.18 -1.74 10.09
N PHE A 94 -18.33 -1.85 9.08
CA PHE A 94 -18.74 -1.98 7.68
C PHE A 94 -18.46 -3.35 7.08
N LYS A 95 -17.89 -4.28 7.85
CA LYS A 95 -17.76 -5.65 7.42
C LYS A 95 -19.15 -6.30 7.47
N PRO A 96 -19.63 -6.91 6.37
CA PRO A 96 -20.86 -7.68 6.44
C PRO A 96 -20.65 -8.85 7.41
N CYS A 97 -21.45 -8.89 8.49
CA CYS A 97 -21.57 -10.10 9.29
C CYS A 97 -22.14 -11.21 8.40
N LYS A 98 -21.47 -12.37 8.40
CA LYS A 98 -21.99 -13.60 7.80
C LYS A 98 -23.14 -14.16 8.62
#